data_AF-A0A7C7WXP7-F1
#
_entry.id   AF-A0A7C7WXP7-F1
#
_cell.length_a   1.000
_cell.length_b   1.000
_cell.length_c   1.000
_cell.angle_alpha   90.00
_cell.angle_beta   90.00
_cell.angle_gamma   90.00
#
_symmetry.space_group_name_H-M   'P 1'
#
loop_
_entity.id
_entity.type
_entity.pdbx_description
1 polymer ?
#
loop_
_entity_poly.entity_id
_entity_poly.type
_entity_poly.pdbx_seq_one_letter_code
_entity_poly.pdbx_strand_id
1 'polypeptide(L)'
;MADRSSDRSSDRSRRRGYRRLVPAPLILLPPSEGKAAGGDGPRWADADQSFPDLVDQRRAVIRALVEAMGLPTEERSKLLGVKGANADEATATNLVVDSAATRPAIQRYTGVLYDALDYPSLPAKVRRGVDRQVVIFSGLWGAVRPTDPIPDYKLKMGAMLPGLGRPARFWKQALTAALADAASGTVWDLLPNEHSAAWNPAIAGRRIRVRFLDDVEKDGERTLVTVSHWNK
;
A
#
# COMPACT_ATOMS: atom_id res chain seq x y z
N MET A 1 -29.98 72.83 -8.26
CA MET A 1 -31.03 71.90 -7.83
C MET A 1 -30.68 70.54 -8.43
N ALA A 2 -30.32 69.59 -7.56
CA ALA A 2 -30.02 68.15 -7.78
C ALA A 2 -28.91 67.79 -8.80
N ASP A 3 -27.74 67.23 -8.47
CA ASP A 3 -27.33 66.09 -7.62
C ASP A 3 -27.13 64.79 -8.42
N ARG A 4 -25.88 64.25 -8.34
CA ARG A 4 -25.44 62.84 -8.46
C ARG A 4 -25.80 62.07 -9.76
N SER A 5 -25.06 61.09 -10.24
CA SER A 5 -24.01 60.23 -9.68
C SER A 5 -23.29 59.56 -10.84
N SER A 6 -21.98 59.40 -10.69
CA SER A 6 -21.10 58.52 -11.44
C SER A 6 -21.65 57.08 -11.53
N ASP A 7 -22.02 56.63 -12.72
CA ASP A 7 -22.23 55.20 -12.98
C ASP A 7 -20.91 54.57 -13.43
N ARG A 8 -20.12 54.14 -12.44
CA ARG A 8 -19.08 53.14 -12.65
C ARG A 8 -19.78 51.80 -12.85
N SER A 9 -20.22 51.52 -14.07
CA SER A 9 -20.67 50.19 -14.43
C SER A 9 -19.47 49.23 -14.31
N SER A 10 -19.52 48.47 -13.25
CA SER A 10 -18.52 47.47 -12.91
C SER A 10 -18.55 46.36 -13.95
N ASP A 11 -17.52 46.27 -14.77
CA ASP A 11 -17.14 45.06 -15.49
C ASP A 11 -16.76 43.97 -14.46
N ARG A 12 -17.79 43.32 -13.89
CA ARG A 12 -17.68 42.06 -13.16
C ARG A 12 -17.96 40.92 -14.13
N SER A 13 -17.18 40.85 -15.20
CA SER A 13 -17.06 39.64 -16.02
C SER A 13 -16.46 38.51 -15.18
N ARG A 14 -17.38 37.72 -14.62
CA ARG A 14 -17.32 36.25 -14.50
C ARG A 14 -15.92 35.62 -14.50
N ARG A 15 -15.15 35.82 -13.43
CA ARG A 15 -14.12 34.84 -13.04
C ARG A 15 -14.80 33.65 -12.36
N ARG A 16 -15.48 32.81 -13.16
CA ARG A 16 -15.71 31.40 -12.79
C ARG A 16 -14.34 30.75 -12.81
N GLY A 17 -13.61 30.88 -11.70
CA GLY A 17 -12.38 30.13 -11.51
C GLY A 17 -12.74 28.65 -11.65
N TYR A 18 -12.16 27.99 -12.66
CA TYR A 18 -11.96 26.56 -12.61
C TYR A 18 -11.16 26.31 -11.34
N ARG A 19 -11.86 25.98 -10.25
CA ARG A 19 -11.24 25.46 -9.04
C ARG A 19 -10.63 24.15 -9.51
N ARG A 20 -9.36 24.19 -9.91
CA ARG A 20 -8.60 23.01 -10.32
C ARG A 20 -8.82 22.01 -9.19
N LEU A 21 -9.58 20.96 -9.46
CA LEU A 21 -9.81 19.90 -8.49
C LEU A 21 -8.43 19.39 -8.15
N VAL A 22 -7.92 19.78 -6.99
CA VAL A 22 -6.67 19.21 -6.48
C VAL A 22 -6.99 17.74 -6.30
N PRO A 23 -6.27 16.82 -6.98
CA PRO A 23 -6.50 15.40 -6.80
C PRO A 23 -6.42 15.10 -5.31
N ALA A 24 -7.33 14.26 -4.80
CA ALA A 24 -7.24 13.81 -3.42
C ALA A 24 -5.84 13.22 -3.19
N PRO A 25 -5.15 13.54 -2.08
CA PRO A 25 -3.81 13.03 -1.86
C PRO A 25 -3.82 11.50 -1.82
N LEU A 26 -2.79 10.90 -2.41
CA LEU A 26 -2.50 9.48 -2.35
C LEU A 26 -1.73 9.18 -1.08
N ILE A 27 -2.10 8.13 -0.35
CA ILE A 27 -1.45 7.70 0.88
C ILE A 27 -0.95 6.27 0.66
N LEU A 28 0.36 6.07 0.69
CA LEU A 28 0.99 4.76 0.51
C LEU A 28 1.29 4.15 1.87
N LEU A 29 0.71 2.98 2.13
CA LEU A 29 0.92 2.21 3.36
C LEU A 29 1.62 0.89 3.07
N PRO A 30 2.48 0.39 3.98
CA PRO A 30 2.95 -0.98 3.91
C PRO A 30 1.81 -1.97 4.24
N PRO A 31 1.95 -3.24 3.84
CA PRO A 31 1.10 -4.28 4.37
C PRO A 31 1.51 -4.53 5.83
N SER A 32 0.74 -5.36 6.53
CA SER A 32 1.20 -5.94 7.79
C SER A 32 1.73 -7.37 7.60
N GLU A 33 2.68 -7.74 8.46
CA GLU A 33 3.08 -9.13 8.65
C GLU A 33 1.93 -9.94 9.24
N GLY A 34 1.24 -9.37 10.23
CA GLY A 34 0.03 -9.94 10.84
C GLY A 34 -1.14 -9.86 9.87
N LYS A 35 -1.86 -10.98 9.75
CA LYS A 35 -3.08 -11.06 8.96
C LYS A 35 -4.17 -11.74 9.76
N ALA A 36 -5.38 -11.24 9.63
CA ALA A 36 -6.55 -11.88 10.19
C ALA A 36 -6.87 -13.15 9.39
N ALA A 37 -7.11 -14.24 10.12
CA ALA A 37 -7.46 -15.53 9.53
C ALA A 37 -8.86 -15.49 8.88
N GLY A 38 -9.13 -16.53 8.07
CA GLY A 38 -10.42 -16.77 7.44
C GLY A 38 -10.78 -15.76 6.36
N GLY A 39 -12.09 -15.66 6.10
CA GLY A 39 -12.72 -14.83 5.09
C GLY A 39 -14.00 -15.45 4.58
N ASP A 40 -14.89 -14.60 4.08
CA ASP A 40 -16.20 -14.94 3.53
C ASP A 40 -16.40 -14.38 2.12
N GLY A 41 -15.40 -13.66 1.60
CA GLY A 41 -15.42 -13.11 0.25
C GLY A 41 -15.11 -14.15 -0.83
N PRO A 42 -15.42 -13.84 -2.10
CA PRO A 42 -15.11 -14.69 -3.25
C PRO A 42 -13.60 -14.92 -3.38
N ARG A 43 -13.17 -15.86 -4.23
CA ARG A 43 -11.76 -16.00 -4.56
C ARG A 43 -11.26 -14.72 -5.22
N TRP A 44 -9.98 -14.41 -5.07
CA TRP A 44 -9.42 -13.17 -5.61
C TRP A 44 -9.59 -13.07 -7.14
N ALA A 45 -9.53 -14.22 -7.84
CA ALA A 45 -9.66 -14.33 -9.29
C ALA A 45 -11.10 -14.11 -9.79
N ASP A 46 -12.09 -14.30 -8.92
CA ASP A 46 -13.52 -14.13 -9.21
C ASP A 46 -14.03 -12.74 -8.78
N ALA A 47 -13.15 -11.89 -8.28
CA ALA A 47 -13.49 -10.60 -7.70
C ALA A 47 -12.88 -9.44 -8.49
N ASP A 48 -13.60 -8.32 -8.52
CA ASP A 48 -13.03 -7.08 -9.03
C ASP A 48 -11.88 -6.62 -8.12
N GLN A 49 -10.71 -6.45 -8.73
CA GLN A 49 -9.52 -5.95 -8.06
C GLN A 49 -9.21 -4.54 -8.55
N SER A 50 -8.83 -3.65 -7.64
CA SER A 50 -8.21 -2.39 -8.07
C SER A 50 -6.91 -2.68 -8.83
N PHE A 51 -6.54 -1.73 -9.71
CA PHE A 51 -5.36 -1.85 -10.58
C PHE A 51 -5.43 -3.10 -11.48
N PRO A 52 -6.43 -3.18 -12.39
CA PRO A 52 -6.65 -4.37 -13.22
C PRO A 52 -5.44 -4.71 -14.11
N ASP A 53 -4.66 -3.71 -14.51
CA ASP A 53 -3.44 -3.90 -15.31
C ASP A 53 -2.31 -4.66 -14.57
N LEU A 54 -2.49 -4.97 -13.28
CA LEU A 54 -1.55 -5.77 -12.49
C LEU A 54 -1.90 -7.27 -12.44
N VAL A 55 -3.00 -7.70 -13.04
CA VAL A 55 -3.50 -9.08 -12.91
C VAL A 55 -2.49 -10.12 -13.40
N ASP A 56 -1.84 -9.89 -14.55
CA ASP A 56 -0.88 -10.85 -15.10
C ASP A 56 0.37 -11.00 -14.22
N GLN A 57 0.85 -9.88 -13.68
CA GLN A 57 1.96 -9.83 -12.75
C GLN A 57 1.58 -10.51 -11.43
N ARG A 58 0.35 -10.32 -10.93
CA ARG A 58 -0.16 -11.01 -9.72
C ARG A 58 -0.14 -12.52 -9.95
N ARG A 59 -0.65 -13.00 -11.10
CA ARG A 59 -0.58 -14.43 -11.47
C ARG A 59 0.85 -14.94 -11.53
N ALA A 60 1.80 -14.15 -12.04
CA ALA A 60 3.22 -14.54 -12.07
C ALA A 60 3.82 -14.69 -10.67
N VAL A 61 3.54 -13.76 -9.76
CA VAL A 61 4.03 -13.83 -8.37
C VAL A 61 3.37 -14.98 -7.61
N ILE A 62 2.07 -15.22 -7.80
CA ILE A 62 1.35 -16.36 -7.21
C ILE A 62 1.98 -17.68 -7.68
N ARG A 63 2.20 -17.86 -8.98
CA ARG A 63 2.86 -19.07 -9.51
C ARG A 63 4.24 -19.28 -8.89
N ALA A 64 5.08 -18.25 -8.89
CA ALA A 64 6.42 -18.32 -8.30
C ALA A 64 6.39 -18.61 -6.79
N LEU A 65 5.40 -18.07 -6.07
CA LEU A 65 5.20 -18.32 -4.64
C LEU A 65 4.80 -19.78 -4.38
N VAL A 66 3.82 -20.30 -5.12
CA VAL A 66 3.34 -21.69 -4.99
C VAL A 66 4.45 -22.67 -5.34
N GLU A 67 5.19 -22.44 -6.43
CA GLU A 67 6.35 -23.25 -6.80
C GLU A 67 7.41 -23.25 -5.69
N ALA A 68 7.69 -22.08 -5.11
CA ALA A 68 8.64 -21.96 -4.01
C ALA A 68 8.23 -22.72 -2.73
N MET A 69 6.94 -23.07 -2.57
CA MET A 69 6.50 -23.90 -1.43
C MET A 69 6.99 -25.34 -1.54
N GLY A 70 7.40 -25.79 -2.74
CA GLY A 70 8.05 -27.08 -2.97
C GLY A 70 9.55 -27.13 -2.64
N LEU A 71 10.16 -26.00 -2.25
CA LEU A 71 11.58 -25.95 -1.88
C LEU A 71 11.87 -26.73 -0.59
N PRO A 72 13.15 -27.14 -0.36
CA PRO A 72 13.58 -27.67 0.93
C PRO A 72 13.19 -26.75 2.10
N THR A 73 12.86 -27.35 3.25
CA THR A 73 12.31 -26.62 4.42
C THR A 73 13.16 -25.42 4.84
N GLU A 74 14.49 -25.52 4.82
CA GLU A 74 15.39 -24.43 5.19
C GLU A 74 15.30 -23.23 4.22
N GLU A 75 15.27 -23.50 2.92
CA GLU A 75 15.16 -22.47 1.89
C GLU A 75 13.78 -21.80 1.94
N ARG A 76 12.72 -22.61 2.09
CA ARG A 76 11.34 -22.14 2.24
C ARG A 76 11.17 -21.28 3.50
N SER A 77 11.73 -21.72 4.63
CA SER A 77 11.70 -20.97 5.90
C SER A 77 12.43 -19.62 5.77
N LYS A 78 13.59 -19.59 5.10
CA LYS A 78 14.33 -18.35 4.82
C LYS A 78 13.53 -17.39 3.94
N LEU A 79 12.88 -17.90 2.90
CA LEU A 79 12.04 -17.11 1.99
C LEU A 79 10.84 -16.50 2.71
N LEU A 80 10.13 -17.30 3.51
CA LEU A 80 8.95 -16.87 4.27
C LEU A 80 9.32 -15.99 5.48
N GLY A 81 10.55 -16.14 5.97
CA GLY A 81 11.07 -15.44 7.15
C GLY A 81 10.43 -15.91 8.46
N VAL A 82 10.02 -17.17 8.51
CA VAL A 82 9.44 -17.88 9.67
C VAL A 82 10.02 -19.30 9.71
N LYS A 83 9.94 -19.99 10.84
CA LYS A 83 10.53 -21.32 11.06
C LYS A 83 9.57 -22.26 11.78
N GLY A 84 9.85 -23.56 11.74
CA GLY A 84 9.08 -24.59 12.46
C GLY A 84 7.61 -24.60 12.04
N ALA A 85 6.71 -24.78 13.00
CA ALA A 85 5.27 -24.84 12.76
C ALA A 85 4.72 -23.61 11.99
N ASN A 86 5.27 -22.41 12.23
CA ASN A 86 4.87 -21.20 11.50
C ASN A 86 5.26 -21.24 10.01
N ALA A 87 6.36 -21.92 9.67
CA ALA A 87 6.74 -22.13 8.27
C ALA A 87 5.80 -23.13 7.60
N ASP A 88 5.40 -24.20 8.29
CA ASP A 88 4.47 -25.20 7.76
C ASP A 88 3.07 -24.59 7.54
N GLU A 89 2.58 -23.79 8.50
CA GLU A 89 1.33 -23.06 8.37
C GLU A 89 1.39 -22.06 7.20
N ALA A 90 2.44 -21.23 7.13
CA ALA A 90 2.63 -20.29 6.02
C ALA A 90 2.72 -21.00 4.65
N THR A 91 3.31 -22.20 4.63
CA THR A 91 3.38 -23.04 3.43
C THR A 91 2.00 -23.50 2.99
N ALA A 92 1.22 -24.07 3.92
CA ALA A 92 -0.14 -24.50 3.65
C ALA A 92 -1.03 -23.34 3.17
N THR A 93 -0.93 -22.18 3.81
CA THR A 93 -1.65 -20.95 3.43
C THR A 93 -1.29 -20.49 2.02
N ASN A 94 -0.01 -20.46 1.68
CA ASN A 94 0.43 -20.03 0.34
C ASN A 94 0.04 -21.01 -0.77
N LEU A 95 0.00 -22.32 -0.50
CA LEU A 95 -0.40 -23.33 -1.49
C LEU A 95 -1.85 -23.17 -1.95
N VAL A 96 -2.72 -22.64 -1.10
CA VAL A 96 -4.16 -22.46 -1.39
C VAL A 96 -4.54 -21.03 -1.73
N VAL A 97 -3.57 -20.13 -1.90
CA VAL A 97 -3.80 -18.68 -2.09
C VAL A 97 -4.76 -18.37 -3.24
N ASP A 98 -4.77 -19.19 -4.29
CA ASP A 98 -5.62 -19.00 -5.47
C ASP A 98 -7.09 -19.36 -5.22
N SER A 99 -7.33 -20.32 -4.31
CA SER A 99 -8.66 -20.87 -4.02
C SER A 99 -9.26 -20.40 -2.69
N ALA A 100 -8.46 -19.76 -1.84
CA ALA A 100 -8.86 -19.35 -0.50
C ALA A 100 -9.90 -18.20 -0.52
N ALA A 101 -10.74 -18.18 0.52
CA ALA A 101 -11.69 -17.09 0.74
C ALA A 101 -10.96 -15.77 1.05
N THR A 102 -11.54 -14.67 0.60
CA THR A 102 -10.93 -13.34 0.73
C THR A 102 -11.58 -12.52 1.83
N ARG A 103 -10.90 -11.42 2.18
CA ARG A 103 -11.39 -10.33 3.03
C ARG A 103 -10.91 -9.00 2.46
N PRO A 104 -11.61 -7.88 2.68
CA PRO A 104 -11.10 -6.56 2.34
C PRO A 104 -9.70 -6.35 2.92
N ALA A 105 -8.75 -5.82 2.13
CA ALA A 105 -7.36 -5.66 2.53
C ALA A 105 -7.19 -4.92 3.88
N ILE A 106 -8.02 -3.91 4.13
CA ILE A 106 -8.01 -3.14 5.39
C ILE A 106 -8.42 -3.96 6.62
N GLN A 107 -9.14 -5.06 6.41
CA GLN A 107 -9.52 -6.02 7.45
C GLN A 107 -8.62 -7.26 7.46
N ARG A 108 -7.88 -7.50 6.37
CA ARG A 108 -6.90 -8.59 6.29
C ARG A 108 -5.66 -8.25 7.09
N TYR A 109 -5.11 -7.05 6.94
CA TYR A 109 -3.87 -6.66 7.64
C TYR A 109 -4.17 -6.23 9.08
N THR A 110 -3.38 -6.72 10.04
CA THR A 110 -3.56 -6.46 11.48
C THR A 110 -2.26 -6.03 12.14
N GLY A 111 -2.29 -5.43 13.33
CA GLY A 111 -1.10 -4.99 14.06
C GLY A 111 -0.94 -3.47 14.04
N VAL A 112 0.07 -2.97 14.75
CA VAL A 112 0.21 -1.57 15.20
C VAL A 112 -0.38 -0.51 14.26
N LEU A 113 0.03 -0.48 12.98
CA LEU A 113 -0.48 0.50 12.01
C LEU A 113 -1.99 0.41 11.79
N TYR A 114 -2.48 -0.79 11.56
CA TYR A 114 -3.89 -1.04 11.25
C TYR A 114 -4.75 -0.97 12.51
N ASP A 115 -4.20 -1.35 13.66
CA ASP A 115 -4.83 -1.21 14.97
C ASP A 115 -4.96 0.29 15.34
N ALA A 116 -3.92 1.10 15.10
CA ALA A 116 -3.95 2.55 15.35
C ALA A 116 -4.82 3.32 14.35
N LEU A 117 -4.91 2.85 13.10
CA LEU A 117 -5.84 3.41 12.11
C LEU A 117 -7.30 3.18 12.55
N ASP A 118 -7.57 2.07 13.24
CA ASP A 118 -8.88 1.65 13.75
C ASP A 118 -10.01 1.96 12.76
N TYR A 119 -9.83 1.47 11.53
CA TYR A 119 -10.72 1.77 10.40
C TYR A 119 -12.23 1.63 10.73
N PRO A 120 -12.68 0.60 11.49
CA PRO A 120 -14.09 0.47 11.85
C PRO A 120 -14.66 1.63 12.67
N SER A 121 -13.86 2.26 13.55
CA SER A 121 -14.32 3.37 14.39
C SER A 121 -14.39 4.71 13.65
N LEU A 122 -13.77 4.82 12.47
CA LEU A 122 -13.80 6.04 11.67
C LEU A 122 -15.22 6.38 11.18
N PRO A 123 -15.61 7.68 11.17
CA PRO A 123 -16.86 8.11 10.58
C PRO A 123 -16.96 7.71 9.10
N ALA A 124 -18.16 7.38 8.62
CA ALA A 124 -18.36 6.87 7.25
C ALA A 124 -17.79 7.80 6.15
N LYS A 125 -17.81 9.12 6.35
CA LYS A 125 -17.20 10.08 5.41
C LYS A 125 -15.67 9.93 5.35
N VAL A 126 -15.03 9.67 6.48
CA VAL A 126 -13.58 9.45 6.60
C VAL A 126 -13.21 8.11 5.99
N ARG A 127 -13.97 7.04 6.26
CA ARG A 127 -13.76 5.72 5.63
C ARG A 127 -13.78 5.81 4.11
N ARG A 128 -14.78 6.49 3.53
CA ARG A 128 -14.81 6.74 2.08
C ARG A 128 -13.59 7.53 1.57
N GLY A 129 -13.00 8.38 2.40
CA GLY A 129 -11.73 9.04 2.10
C GLY A 129 -10.59 8.04 2.04
N VAL A 130 -10.43 7.23 3.09
CA VAL A 130 -9.46 6.15 3.19
C VAL A 130 -9.54 5.22 1.97
N ASP A 131 -10.72 4.73 1.63
CA ASP A 131 -10.93 3.80 0.50
C ASP A 131 -10.44 4.37 -0.83
N ARG A 132 -10.59 5.70 -1.04
CA ARG A 132 -10.16 6.39 -2.26
C ARG A 132 -8.71 6.84 -2.26
N GLN A 133 -8.12 7.07 -1.09
CA GLN A 133 -6.82 7.73 -0.94
C GLN A 133 -5.70 6.77 -0.59
N VAL A 134 -6.01 5.72 0.17
CA VAL A 134 -5.02 4.73 0.60
C VAL A 134 -4.76 3.73 -0.51
N VAL A 135 -3.48 3.40 -0.69
CA VAL A 135 -2.98 2.26 -1.45
C VAL A 135 -2.01 1.51 -0.57
N ILE A 136 -2.26 0.22 -0.39
CA ILE A 136 -1.43 -0.66 0.42
C ILE A 136 -0.51 -1.43 -0.53
N PHE A 137 0.80 -1.28 -0.35
CA PHE A 137 1.78 -2.04 -1.12
C PHE A 137 1.86 -3.47 -0.59
N SER A 138 2.12 -4.44 -1.46
CA SER A 138 2.19 -5.85 -1.09
C SER A 138 3.20 -6.59 -1.94
N GLY A 139 4.00 -7.48 -1.32
CA GLY A 139 4.91 -8.35 -2.06
C GLY A 139 4.17 -9.27 -3.05
N LEU A 140 2.99 -9.77 -2.67
CA LEU A 140 2.18 -10.66 -3.51
C LEU A 140 1.32 -9.90 -4.52
N TRP A 141 0.67 -8.82 -4.08
CA TRP A 141 -0.38 -8.16 -4.84
C TRP A 141 0.09 -6.92 -5.61
N GLY A 142 1.34 -6.49 -5.39
CA GLY A 142 1.88 -5.23 -5.86
C GLY A 142 1.27 -4.05 -5.09
N ALA A 143 0.04 -3.70 -5.43
CA ALA A 143 -0.75 -2.67 -4.78
C ALA A 143 -2.22 -3.09 -4.69
N VAL A 144 -2.87 -2.75 -3.59
CA VAL A 144 -4.30 -2.97 -3.35
C VAL A 144 -4.93 -1.74 -2.69
N ARG A 145 -6.24 -1.55 -2.88
CA ARG A 145 -7.07 -0.60 -2.12
C ARG A 145 -7.58 -1.24 -0.83
N PRO A 146 -7.97 -0.43 0.17
CA PRO A 146 -8.56 -0.92 1.42
C PRO A 146 -9.69 -1.94 1.25
N THR A 147 -10.50 -1.78 0.22
CA THR A 147 -11.68 -2.61 -0.06
C THR A 147 -11.39 -3.83 -0.95
N ASP A 148 -10.19 -3.95 -1.51
CA ASP A 148 -9.87 -5.06 -2.41
C ASP A 148 -9.91 -6.40 -1.63
N PRO A 149 -10.58 -7.43 -2.17
CA PRO A 149 -10.66 -8.73 -1.53
C PRO A 149 -9.36 -9.52 -1.73
N ILE A 150 -8.65 -9.80 -0.63
CA ILE A 150 -7.40 -10.59 -0.64
C ILE A 150 -7.48 -11.81 0.30
N PRO A 151 -6.91 -12.97 -0.09
CA PRO A 151 -6.79 -14.14 0.75
C PRO A 151 -5.68 -13.94 1.80
N ASP A 152 -5.54 -14.90 2.71
CA ASP A 152 -4.36 -14.95 3.56
C ASP A 152 -3.14 -15.39 2.74
N TYR A 153 -1.96 -14.92 3.11
CA TYR A 153 -0.69 -15.26 2.46
C TYR A 153 0.51 -14.83 3.30
N LYS A 154 1.66 -15.46 3.03
CA LYS A 154 2.95 -15.09 3.58
C LYS A 154 3.96 -14.84 2.46
N LEU A 155 4.22 -13.57 2.16
CA LEU A 155 5.29 -13.16 1.26
C LEU A 155 5.79 -11.76 1.63
N LYS A 156 7.08 -11.65 1.94
CA LYS A 156 7.74 -10.36 2.20
C LYS A 156 8.13 -9.67 0.90
N MET A 157 8.14 -8.35 0.89
CA MET A 157 8.45 -7.54 -0.29
C MET A 157 9.88 -7.76 -0.83
N GLY A 158 10.85 -8.07 0.03
CA GLY A 158 12.24 -8.37 -0.35
C GLY A 158 12.59 -9.85 -0.33
N ALA A 159 11.61 -10.75 -0.21
CA ALA A 159 11.84 -12.19 -0.35
C ALA A 159 12.44 -12.50 -1.74
N MET A 160 13.29 -13.52 -1.83
CA MET A 160 13.83 -13.97 -3.11
C MET A 160 12.95 -15.09 -3.66
N LEU A 161 12.12 -14.79 -4.66
CA LEU A 161 11.34 -15.81 -5.36
C LEU A 161 12.15 -16.42 -6.50
N PRO A 162 12.23 -17.77 -6.61
CA PRO A 162 12.84 -18.42 -7.76
C PRO A 162 12.25 -17.93 -9.09
N GLY A 163 13.11 -17.72 -10.09
CA GLY A 163 12.72 -17.24 -11.44
C GLY A 163 12.30 -15.76 -11.53
N LEU A 164 11.67 -15.21 -10.49
CA LEU A 164 11.09 -13.86 -10.49
C LEU A 164 11.98 -12.82 -9.80
N GLY A 165 12.80 -13.26 -8.83
CA GLY A 165 13.65 -12.40 -8.03
C GLY A 165 12.91 -11.72 -6.88
N ARG A 166 13.35 -10.52 -6.50
CA ARG A 166 12.72 -9.77 -5.38
C ARG A 166 11.43 -9.07 -5.85
N PRO A 167 10.28 -9.27 -5.18
CA PRO A 167 9.04 -8.57 -5.52
C PRO A 167 9.21 -7.06 -5.64
N ALA A 168 9.98 -6.43 -4.75
CA ALA A 168 10.27 -4.99 -4.82
C ALA A 168 10.83 -4.54 -6.18
N ARG A 169 11.66 -5.35 -6.83
CA ARG A 169 12.22 -5.01 -8.15
C ARG A 169 11.24 -5.36 -9.26
N PHE A 170 10.62 -6.54 -9.18
CA PHE A 170 9.66 -7.03 -10.14
C PHE A 170 8.48 -6.06 -10.34
N TRP A 171 7.94 -5.55 -9.23
CA TRP A 171 6.80 -4.64 -9.23
C TRP A 171 7.11 -3.23 -9.72
N LYS A 172 8.39 -2.82 -9.74
CA LYS A 172 8.79 -1.42 -9.88
C LYS A 172 8.18 -0.73 -11.10
N GLN A 173 8.30 -1.35 -12.27
CA GLN A 173 7.78 -0.76 -13.51
C GLN A 173 6.25 -0.72 -13.51
N ALA A 174 5.60 -1.85 -13.19
CA ALA A 174 4.15 -1.97 -13.22
C ALA A 174 3.45 -1.05 -12.20
N LEU A 175 3.95 -0.97 -10.96
CA LEU A 175 3.40 -0.06 -9.95
C LEU A 175 3.66 1.41 -10.28
N THR A 176 4.81 1.74 -10.87
CA THR A 176 5.07 3.11 -11.32
C THR A 176 4.06 3.55 -12.36
N ALA A 177 3.75 2.68 -13.33
CA ALA A 177 2.75 2.96 -14.36
C ALA A 177 1.34 3.05 -13.75
N ALA A 178 0.94 2.07 -12.95
CA ALA A 178 -0.40 2.00 -12.34
C ALA A 178 -0.72 3.17 -11.39
N LEU A 179 0.30 3.84 -10.85
CA LEU A 179 0.15 4.97 -9.94
C LEU A 179 0.35 6.33 -10.60
N ALA A 180 0.74 6.41 -11.88
CA ALA A 180 1.17 7.66 -12.54
C ALA A 180 0.15 8.79 -12.37
N ASP A 181 -1.12 8.54 -12.67
CA ASP A 181 -2.18 9.55 -12.58
C ASP A 181 -2.51 9.92 -11.13
N ALA A 182 -2.63 8.93 -10.24
CA ALA A 182 -2.97 9.16 -8.85
C ALA A 182 -1.85 9.86 -8.07
N ALA A 183 -0.60 9.62 -8.46
CA ALA A 183 0.58 10.20 -7.83
C ALA A 183 0.90 11.61 -8.35
N SER A 184 0.29 12.08 -9.44
CA SER A 184 0.56 13.40 -10.03
C SER A 184 0.26 14.57 -9.07
N GLY A 185 -0.51 14.33 -8.00
CA GLY A 185 -0.77 15.25 -6.90
C GLY A 185 0.21 15.09 -5.73
N THR A 186 -0.33 15.17 -4.51
CA THR A 186 0.44 14.94 -3.28
C THR A 186 0.41 13.47 -2.91
N VAL A 187 1.58 12.89 -2.65
CA VAL A 187 1.76 11.54 -2.14
C VAL A 187 2.32 11.59 -0.72
N TRP A 188 1.56 11.04 0.24
CA TRP A 188 2.05 10.70 1.57
C TRP A 188 2.66 9.30 1.50
N ASP A 189 3.99 9.25 1.42
CA ASP A 189 4.74 8.00 1.33
C ASP A 189 5.17 7.56 2.74
N LEU A 190 4.33 6.71 3.34
CA LEU A 190 4.54 6.09 4.64
C LEU A 190 5.14 4.68 4.51
N LEU A 191 5.70 4.35 3.33
CA LEU A 191 6.31 3.05 3.10
C LEU A 191 7.68 2.96 3.82
N PRO A 192 8.01 1.80 4.41
CA PRO A 192 9.37 1.48 4.79
C PRO A 192 10.22 1.33 3.52
N ASN A 193 11.54 1.48 3.66
CA ASN A 193 12.47 1.53 2.53
C ASN A 193 12.36 0.34 1.56
N GLU A 194 12.12 -0.86 2.09
CA GLU A 194 11.94 -2.07 1.28
C GLU A 194 10.76 -1.97 0.31
N HIS A 195 9.64 -1.36 0.75
CA HIS A 195 8.45 -1.17 -0.08
C HIS A 195 8.58 0.04 -0.99
N SER A 196 9.27 1.10 -0.54
CA SER A 196 9.56 2.26 -1.40
C SER A 196 10.37 1.91 -2.65
N ALA A 197 11.11 0.78 -2.65
CA ALA A 197 11.84 0.33 -3.83
C ALA A 197 10.94 -0.20 -4.96
N ALA A 198 9.67 -0.48 -4.67
CA ALA A 198 8.69 -1.04 -5.60
C ALA A 198 8.00 -0.01 -6.50
N TRP A 199 8.41 1.26 -6.46
CA TRP A 199 7.91 2.28 -7.39
C TRP A 199 8.94 3.38 -7.62
N ASN A 200 8.74 4.20 -8.64
CA ASN A 200 9.57 5.38 -8.88
C ASN A 200 8.92 6.63 -8.25
N PRO A 201 9.46 7.17 -7.14
CA PRO A 201 8.89 8.34 -6.50
C PRO A 201 8.95 9.63 -7.32
N ALA A 202 9.69 9.65 -8.44
CA ALA A 202 9.76 10.81 -9.33
C ALA A 202 8.44 11.12 -10.05
N ILE A 203 7.49 10.17 -10.08
CA ILE A 203 6.14 10.42 -10.63
C ILE A 203 5.27 11.27 -9.68
N ALA A 204 5.69 11.43 -8.42
CA ALA A 204 4.93 12.18 -7.43
C ALA A 204 5.04 13.68 -7.69
N GLY A 205 3.91 14.38 -7.86
CA GLY A 205 3.91 15.84 -7.98
C GLY A 205 4.48 16.53 -6.73
N ARG A 206 4.08 16.04 -5.54
CA ARG A 206 4.71 16.36 -4.26
C ARG A 206 4.79 15.12 -3.39
N ARG A 207 5.99 14.70 -2.99
CA ARG A 207 6.19 13.58 -2.06
C ARG A 207 6.43 14.08 -0.64
N ILE A 208 5.67 13.56 0.32
CA ILE A 208 5.82 13.82 1.76
C ILE A 208 6.18 12.49 2.42
N ARG A 209 7.26 12.47 3.21
CA ARG A 209 7.62 11.33 4.07
C ARG A 209 7.65 11.76 5.52
N VAL A 210 7.18 10.90 6.40
CA VAL A 210 7.29 11.05 7.84
C VAL A 210 8.41 10.13 8.34
N ARG A 211 9.25 10.63 9.23
CA ARG A 211 10.29 9.85 9.91
C ARG A 211 10.21 10.16 11.40
N PHE A 212 10.16 9.13 12.22
CA PHE A 212 10.34 9.24 13.66
C PHE A 212 11.82 9.08 14.00
N LEU A 213 12.34 10.01 14.79
CA LEU A 213 13.74 10.10 15.19
C LEU A 213 13.81 10.03 16.70
N ASP A 214 14.66 9.16 17.24
CA ASP A 214 15.03 9.19 18.66
C ASP A 214 16.39 9.85 18.79
N ASP A 215 16.58 10.56 19.90
CA ASP A 215 17.86 11.13 20.30
C ASP A 215 18.67 10.03 20.99
N VAL A 216 19.78 9.61 20.35
CA VAL A 216 20.66 8.56 20.87
C VAL A 216 22.02 9.18 21.13
N GLU A 217 22.50 9.03 22.36
CA GLU A 217 23.86 9.42 22.73
C GLU A 217 24.83 8.27 22.41
N LYS A 218 25.81 8.55 21.56
CA LYS A 218 26.88 7.60 21.23
C LYS A 218 28.21 8.32 21.29
N ASP A 219 29.14 7.80 22.09
CA ASP A 219 30.48 8.37 22.30
C ASP A 219 30.46 9.85 22.77
N GLY A 220 29.44 10.24 23.55
CA GLY A 220 29.26 11.61 24.06
C GLY A 220 28.68 12.60 23.05
N GLU A 221 28.39 12.17 21.83
CA GLU A 221 27.68 12.96 20.82
C GLU A 221 26.22 12.51 20.68
N ARG A 222 25.31 13.49 20.61
CA ARG A 222 23.89 13.26 20.36
C ARG A 222 23.64 13.12 18.87
N THR A 223 23.11 11.98 18.46
CA THR A 223 22.76 11.69 17.07
C THR A 223 21.29 11.32 16.97
N LEU A 224 20.58 11.95 16.02
CA LEU A 224 19.22 11.56 15.68
C LEU A 224 19.24 10.28 14.84
N VAL A 225 18.73 9.19 15.41
CA VAL A 225 18.63 7.89 14.73
C VAL A 225 17.18 7.65 14.34
N THR A 226 16.95 7.23 13.10
CA THR A 226 15.60 6.86 12.65
C THR A 226 15.15 5.60 13.34
N VAL A 227 13.99 5.66 14.02
CA VAL A 227 13.45 4.52 14.75
C VAL A 227 12.26 3.95 13.99
N SER A 228 12.52 2.81 13.35
CA SER A 228 11.63 2.20 12.37
C SER A 228 10.41 1.49 12.98
N HIS A 229 10.42 1.18 14.29
CA HIS A 229 9.28 0.57 14.98
C HIS A 229 8.13 1.58 15.20
N TRP A 230 8.42 2.87 15.36
CA TRP A 230 7.41 3.94 15.46
C TRP A 230 6.79 4.31 14.11
N ASN A 231 7.37 3.88 12.98
CA ASN A 231 6.76 4.07 11.65
C ASN A 231 5.55 3.14 11.40
N LYS A 232 5.26 2.22 12.32
CA LYS A 232 4.13 1.31 12.25
C LYS A 232 3.05 1.83 13.16
#